data_AF-A0A9D8AEF2-F1
#
_entry.id   AF-A0A9D8AEF2-F1
#
_cell.length_a   1.000
_cell.length_b   1.000
_cell.length_c   1.000
_cell.angle_alpha   90.00
_cell.angle_beta   90.00
_cell.angle_gamma   90.00
#
_symmetry.space_group_name_H-M   'P 1'
#
loop_
_entity.id
_entity.type
_entity.pdbx_description
1 polymer ?
#
loop_
_entity_poly.entity_id
_entity_poly.type
_entity_poly.pdbx_seq_one_letter_code
_entity_poly.pdbx_strand_id
1 'polypeptide(L)'
;MGHISFKRKDVIIFILIMTFVSVCSEGIIMNRYYKKKKEIHMGCKKMGMQYIDEFFQLNQDVIEQRLPDKMDASFLDKKDGLLEYRVFNLEGKIISPLEKKDDYLAGSDVFYLDAQSWALGRHRSHKHTYGSNTIDWEVKVIELARAILIPDRKSLVRRYWGMIAVRVNVSECRKIKSL
;
A
#
# COMPACT_ATOMS: atom_id res chain seq x y z
N MET A 1 48.50 -6.74 -46.35
CA MET A 1 47.61 -7.30 -45.30
C MET A 1 48.43 -7.47 -44.03
N GLY A 2 48.28 -6.60 -43.04
CA GLY A 2 49.03 -6.69 -41.79
C GLY A 2 48.42 -7.74 -40.88
N HIS A 3 49.15 -8.81 -40.59
CA HIS A 3 48.78 -9.77 -39.56
C HIS A 3 48.96 -9.13 -38.18
N ILE A 4 47.85 -8.77 -37.53
CA ILE A 4 47.87 -8.36 -36.12
C ILE A 4 48.10 -9.62 -35.28
N SER A 5 49.32 -9.83 -34.78
CA SER A 5 49.58 -10.90 -33.82
C SER A 5 49.11 -10.46 -32.44
N PHE A 6 47.93 -10.92 -32.00
CA PHE A 6 47.48 -10.72 -30.63
C PHE A 6 48.39 -11.51 -29.69
N LYS A 7 49.12 -10.85 -28.79
CA LYS A 7 49.88 -11.56 -27.75
C LYS A 7 48.89 -12.15 -26.75
N ARG A 8 49.24 -13.29 -26.14
CA ARG A 8 48.41 -13.98 -25.13
C ARG A 8 47.94 -13.03 -24.00
N LYS A 9 48.73 -12.00 -23.68
CA LYS A 9 48.40 -10.95 -22.71
C LYS A 9 47.26 -10.05 -23.18
N ASP A 10 47.23 -9.69 -24.46
CA ASP A 10 46.21 -8.82 -25.05
C ASP A 10 44.84 -9.51 -25.06
N VAL A 11 44.81 -10.82 -25.30
CA VAL A 11 43.58 -11.65 -25.22
C VAL A 11 43.03 -11.69 -23.80
N ILE A 12 43.88 -11.86 -22.78
CA ILE A 12 43.46 -11.89 -21.37
C ILE A 12 42.89 -10.54 -20.95
N ILE A 13 43.56 -9.43 -21.30
CA ILE A 13 43.08 -8.07 -21.00
C ILE A 13 41.72 -7.83 -21.66
N PHE A 14 41.54 -8.24 -22.92
CA PHE A 14 40.27 -8.10 -23.61
C PHE A 14 39.14 -8.86 -22.91
N ILE A 15 39.39 -10.10 -22.48
CA ILE A 15 38.40 -10.90 -21.74
C ILE A 15 38.02 -10.20 -20.42
N LEU A 16 39.00 -9.67 -19.67
CA LEU A 16 38.75 -8.97 -18.41
C LEU A 16 37.93 -7.68 -18.60
N ILE A 17 38.18 -6.93 -19.68
CA ILE A 17 37.40 -5.73 -20.00
C ILE A 17 35.97 -6.13 -20.37
N MET A 18 35.79 -7.17 -21.18
CA MET A 18 34.45 -7.62 -21.60
C MET A 18 33.63 -8.14 -20.43
N THR A 19 34.22 -8.90 -19.50
CA THR A 19 33.53 -9.35 -18.30
C THR A 19 33.17 -8.18 -17.38
N PHE A 20 34.08 -7.21 -17.21
CA PHE A 20 33.81 -6.01 -16.43
C PHE A 20 32.64 -5.20 -17.02
N VAL A 21 32.64 -4.96 -18.34
CA VAL A 21 31.56 -4.26 -19.02
C VAL A 21 30.22 -5.00 -18.88
N SER A 22 30.22 -6.34 -18.98
CA SER A 22 29.02 -7.15 -18.78
C SER A 22 28.43 -6.96 -17.39
N VAL A 23 29.24 -7.14 -16.34
CA VAL A 23 28.82 -7.00 -14.93
C VAL A 23 28.31 -5.58 -14.65
N CYS A 24 29.00 -4.55 -15.15
CA CYS A 24 28.56 -3.17 -14.99
C CYS A 24 27.22 -2.90 -15.70
N SER A 25 27.01 -3.45 -16.91
CA SER A 25 25.77 -3.27 -17.65
C SER A 25 24.57 -3.90 -16.95
N GLU A 26 24.73 -5.12 -16.42
CA GLU A 26 23.72 -5.82 -15.62
C GLU A 26 23.36 -5.03 -14.35
N GLY A 27 24.38 -4.50 -13.65
CA GLY A 27 24.17 -3.67 -12.47
C GLY A 27 23.36 -2.40 -12.75
N ILE A 28 23.61 -1.74 -13.89
CA ILE A 28 22.85 -0.54 -14.30
C ILE A 28 21.40 -0.90 -14.62
N ILE A 29 21.16 -2.00 -15.34
CA ILE A 29 19.81 -2.46 -15.70
C ILE A 29 19.02 -2.80 -14.42
N MET A 30 19.63 -3.55 -13.50
CA MET A 30 18.99 -3.91 -12.24
C MET A 30 18.68 -2.69 -11.37
N ASN A 31 19.60 -1.73 -11.26
CA ASN A 31 19.36 -0.51 -10.50
C ASN A 31 18.18 0.30 -11.09
N ARG A 32 18.13 0.47 -12.42
CA ARG A 32 17.00 1.14 -13.10
C ARG A 32 15.68 0.41 -12.85
N TYR A 33 15.68 -0.92 -12.91
CA TYR A 33 14.51 -1.74 -12.63
C TYR A 33 14.01 -1.54 -11.19
N TYR A 34 14.89 -1.63 -10.19
CA TYR A 34 14.54 -1.43 -8.78
C TYR A 34 14.03 -0.01 -8.49
N LYS A 35 14.66 1.01 -9.10
CA LYS A 35 14.23 2.40 -8.93
C LYS A 35 12.80 2.61 -9.45
N LYS A 36 12.52 2.18 -10.68
CA LYS A 36 11.17 2.28 -11.28
C LYS A 36 10.13 1.51 -10.45
N LYS A 37 10.50 0.32 -9.98
CA LYS A 37 9.66 -0.52 -9.11
C LYS A 37 9.30 0.21 -7.80
N LYS A 38 10.28 0.83 -7.14
CA LYS A 38 10.08 1.64 -5.94
C LYS A 38 9.19 2.85 -6.19
N GLU A 39 9.36 3.54 -7.32
CA GLU A 39 8.56 4.72 -7.68
C GLU A 39 7.09 4.39 -7.96
N ILE A 40 6.80 3.23 -8.55
CA ILE A 40 5.42 2.76 -8.74
C ILE A 40 4.79 2.44 -7.39
N HIS A 41 5.52 1.70 -6.54
CA HIS A 41 5.06 1.35 -5.19
C HIS A 41 4.69 2.58 -4.36
N MET A 42 5.58 3.58 -4.33
CA MET A 42 5.34 4.82 -3.61
C MET A 42 4.17 5.62 -4.19
N GLY A 43 3.99 5.61 -5.52
CA GLY A 43 2.87 6.26 -6.19
C GLY A 43 1.52 5.64 -5.79
N CYS A 44 1.40 4.32 -5.88
CA CYS A 44 0.20 3.60 -5.47
C CYS A 44 -0.10 3.77 -3.97
N LYS A 45 0.93 3.73 -3.13
CA LYS A 45 0.77 4.01 -1.70
C LYS A 45 0.19 5.39 -1.46
N LYS A 46 0.72 6.41 -2.14
CA LYS A 46 0.22 7.78 -2.03
C LYS A 46 -1.25 7.85 -2.45
N MET A 47 -1.62 7.21 -3.55
CA MET A 47 -3.01 7.15 -4.03
C MET A 47 -3.96 6.50 -3.00
N GLY A 48 -3.63 5.32 -2.50
CA GLY A 48 -4.48 4.67 -1.49
C GLY A 48 -4.57 5.48 -0.19
N MET A 49 -3.50 6.17 0.19
CA MET A 49 -3.54 7.11 1.31
C MET A 49 -4.43 8.33 1.03
N GLN A 50 -4.44 8.85 -0.19
CA GLN A 50 -5.34 9.94 -0.58
C GLN A 50 -6.80 9.53 -0.45
N TYR A 51 -7.18 8.32 -0.87
CA TYR A 51 -8.55 7.81 -0.69
C TYR A 51 -8.94 7.67 0.77
N ILE A 52 -8.01 7.21 1.62
CA ILE A 52 -8.21 7.19 3.07
C ILE A 52 -8.35 8.62 3.61
N ASP A 53 -7.50 9.56 3.20
CA ASP A 53 -7.57 10.96 3.64
C ASP A 53 -8.91 11.60 3.26
N GLU A 54 -9.39 11.38 2.03
CA GLU A 54 -10.71 11.81 1.57
C GLU A 54 -11.84 11.21 2.41
N PHE A 55 -11.75 9.92 2.78
CA PHE A 55 -12.72 9.30 3.67
C PHE A 55 -12.80 10.02 5.01
N PHE A 56 -11.65 10.35 5.62
CA PHE A 56 -11.62 11.09 6.89
C PHE A 56 -12.15 12.52 6.76
N GLN A 57 -11.88 13.19 5.64
CA GLN A 57 -12.40 14.54 5.38
C GLN A 57 -13.93 14.54 5.25
N LEU A 58 -14.49 13.62 4.45
CA LEU A 58 -15.93 13.53 4.24
C LEU A 58 -16.69 13.07 5.48
N ASN A 59 -16.04 12.29 6.36
CA ASN A 59 -16.66 11.75 7.57
C ASN A 59 -16.23 12.46 8.85
N GLN A 60 -15.58 13.63 8.76
CA GLN A 60 -15.07 14.33 9.93
C GLN A 60 -16.19 14.63 10.94
N ASP A 61 -17.30 15.18 10.46
CA ASP A 61 -18.46 15.51 11.31
C ASP A 61 -19.03 14.27 12.01
N VAL A 62 -19.11 13.15 11.29
CA VAL A 62 -19.63 11.88 11.80
C VAL A 62 -18.70 11.31 12.89
N ILE A 63 -17.39 11.42 12.68
CA ILE A 63 -16.36 11.02 13.65
C ILE A 63 -16.45 11.89 14.90
N GLU A 64 -16.60 13.21 14.75
CA GLU A 64 -16.69 14.15 15.86
C GLU A 64 -17.98 13.99 16.66
N GLN A 65 -19.11 13.78 15.96
CA GLN A 65 -20.42 13.48 16.56
C GLN A 65 -20.53 12.07 17.13
N ARG A 66 -19.52 11.21 16.88
CA ARG A 66 -19.44 9.84 17.41
C ARG A 66 -20.60 8.96 16.94
N LEU A 67 -20.95 9.13 15.66
CA LEU A 67 -22.00 8.34 15.01
C LEU A 67 -21.38 7.45 13.93
N PRO A 68 -20.41 6.59 14.27
CA PRO A 68 -19.56 5.98 13.26
C PRO A 68 -20.28 4.93 12.39
N ASP A 69 -21.45 4.45 12.81
CA ASP A 69 -22.36 3.65 11.98
C ASP A 69 -22.98 4.42 10.80
N LYS A 70 -22.85 5.76 10.81
CA LYS A 70 -23.28 6.66 9.73
C LYS A 70 -22.13 7.05 8.79
N MET A 71 -20.94 6.48 8.96
CA MET A 71 -19.83 6.78 8.06
C MET A 71 -20.17 6.31 6.64
N ASP A 72 -19.93 7.18 5.67
CA ASP A 72 -20.13 6.90 4.26
C ASP A 72 -18.77 6.71 3.56
N ALA A 73 -18.61 5.55 2.93
CA ALA A 73 -17.47 5.23 2.08
C ALA A 73 -17.88 4.87 0.64
N SER A 74 -19.16 5.03 0.27
CA SER A 74 -19.67 4.70 -1.07
C SER A 74 -18.99 5.50 -2.20
N PHE A 75 -18.43 6.67 -1.90
CA PHE A 75 -17.64 7.43 -2.87
C PHE A 75 -16.41 6.65 -3.36
N LEU A 76 -15.93 5.67 -2.59
CA LEU A 76 -14.80 4.83 -2.94
C LEU A 76 -15.13 3.84 -4.06
N ASP A 77 -16.40 3.46 -4.24
CA ASP A 77 -16.84 2.54 -5.31
C ASP A 77 -16.50 3.06 -6.72
N LYS A 78 -16.32 4.38 -6.85
CA LYS A 78 -16.05 5.07 -8.11
C LYS A 78 -14.57 5.45 -8.29
N LYS A 79 -13.67 5.02 -7.41
CA LYS A 79 -12.26 5.42 -7.45
C LYS A 79 -11.44 4.49 -8.33
N ASP A 80 -10.80 5.07 -9.33
CA ASP A 80 -9.91 4.35 -10.24
C ASP A 80 -8.77 3.64 -9.49
N GLY A 81 -8.53 2.38 -9.84
CA GLY A 81 -7.46 1.60 -9.23
C GLY A 81 -7.72 1.13 -7.80
N LEU A 82 -8.86 1.45 -7.19
CA LEU A 82 -9.32 0.80 -5.97
C LEU A 82 -9.95 -0.56 -6.34
N LEU A 83 -9.52 -1.63 -5.66
CA LEU A 83 -10.06 -2.98 -5.86
C LEU A 83 -11.13 -3.31 -4.83
N GLU A 84 -10.84 -2.99 -3.57
CA GLU A 84 -11.72 -3.27 -2.45
C GLU A 84 -11.43 -2.28 -1.32
N TYR A 85 -12.45 -1.96 -0.54
CA TYR A 85 -12.30 -1.31 0.75
C TYR A 85 -13.22 -1.96 1.78
N ARG A 86 -12.87 -1.78 3.05
CA ARG A 86 -13.73 -2.14 4.18
C ARG A 86 -13.57 -1.11 5.29
N VAL A 87 -14.69 -0.67 5.83
CA VAL A 87 -14.77 0.10 7.07
C VAL A 87 -15.37 -0.83 8.12
N PHE A 88 -14.67 -1.03 9.22
CA PHE A 88 -15.09 -1.98 10.25
C PHE A 88 -14.70 -1.51 11.65
N ASN A 89 -15.44 -1.94 12.66
CA ASN A 89 -15.14 -1.64 14.06
C ASN A 89 -14.03 -2.56 14.62
N LEU A 90 -13.56 -2.30 15.84
CA LEU A 90 -12.53 -3.16 16.48
C LEU A 90 -12.96 -4.61 16.73
N GLU A 91 -14.26 -4.90 16.77
CA GLU A 91 -14.81 -6.25 16.89
C GLU A 91 -14.84 -6.97 15.52
N GLY A 92 -14.54 -6.26 14.43
CA GLY A 92 -14.51 -6.79 13.08
C GLY A 92 -15.86 -6.72 12.37
N LYS A 93 -16.85 -6.02 12.92
CA LYS A 93 -18.13 -5.78 12.26
C LYS A 93 -17.94 -4.79 11.11
N ILE A 94 -18.36 -5.16 9.90
CA ILE A 94 -18.28 -4.33 8.70
C ILE A 94 -19.45 -3.34 8.68
N ILE A 95 -19.11 -2.09 8.38
CA ILE A 95 -20.02 -0.93 8.33
C ILE A 95 -20.16 -0.41 6.91
N SER A 96 -19.11 -0.58 6.10
CA SER A 96 -19.10 -0.28 4.67
C SER A 96 -18.12 -1.22 3.96
N PRO A 97 -18.39 -1.68 2.72
CA PRO A 97 -19.49 -1.27 1.83
C PRO A 97 -20.86 -1.83 2.26
N LEU A 98 -21.96 -1.26 1.74
CA LEU A 98 -23.33 -1.60 2.18
C LEU A 98 -23.69 -3.07 1.91
N GLU A 99 -23.14 -3.65 0.85
CA GLU A 99 -23.37 -5.04 0.43
C GLU A 99 -22.82 -6.05 1.44
N LYS A 100 -21.84 -5.64 2.25
CA LYS A 100 -21.23 -6.46 3.30
C LYS A 100 -21.53 -5.90 4.70
N LYS A 101 -22.51 -5.00 4.81
CA LYS A 101 -22.84 -4.36 6.08
C LYS A 101 -23.42 -5.40 7.03
N ASP A 102 -23.00 -5.34 8.29
CA ASP A 102 -23.35 -6.30 9.35
C ASP A 102 -22.71 -7.69 9.23
N ASP A 103 -21.92 -7.94 8.18
CA ASP A 103 -20.99 -9.08 8.15
C ASP A 103 -19.81 -8.85 9.10
N TYR A 104 -19.13 -9.93 9.46
CA TYR A 104 -17.92 -9.89 10.27
C TYR A 104 -16.68 -10.23 9.45
N LEU A 105 -15.53 -9.71 9.86
CA LEU A 105 -14.22 -10.10 9.33
C LEU A 105 -13.87 -11.57 9.63
N ALA A 106 -14.63 -12.29 10.46
CA ALA A 106 -14.44 -13.71 10.70
C ALA A 106 -14.68 -14.50 9.39
N GLY A 107 -13.61 -15.02 8.79
CA GLY A 107 -13.62 -15.64 7.46
C GLY A 107 -13.16 -14.73 6.32
N SER A 108 -12.74 -13.50 6.63
CA SER A 108 -12.11 -12.60 5.67
C SER A 108 -10.63 -12.92 5.44
N ASP A 109 -10.06 -12.25 4.44
CA ASP A 109 -8.65 -12.34 4.09
C ASP A 109 -7.73 -11.94 5.26
N VAL A 110 -6.56 -12.57 5.33
CA VAL A 110 -5.52 -12.40 6.36
C VAL A 110 -5.17 -10.93 6.55
N PHE A 111 -5.16 -10.13 5.47
CA PHE A 111 -4.88 -8.70 5.55
C PHE A 111 -5.82 -7.95 6.52
N TYR A 112 -7.13 -8.21 6.47
CA TYR A 112 -8.09 -7.49 7.31
C TYR A 112 -7.98 -7.92 8.78
N LEU A 113 -7.72 -9.20 9.02
CA LEU A 113 -7.48 -9.76 10.35
C LEU A 113 -6.18 -9.21 10.97
N ASP A 114 -5.12 -9.09 10.18
CA ASP A 114 -3.84 -8.50 10.61
C ASP A 114 -3.99 -7.01 10.89
N ALA A 115 -4.72 -6.28 10.05
CA ALA A 115 -5.02 -4.88 10.28
C ALA A 115 -5.79 -4.69 11.60
N GLN A 116 -6.83 -5.49 11.84
CA GLN A 116 -7.59 -5.49 13.09
C GLN A 116 -6.71 -5.80 14.30
N SER A 117 -5.93 -6.87 14.23
CA SER A 117 -5.01 -7.30 15.29
C SER A 117 -3.98 -6.22 15.61
N TRP A 118 -3.47 -5.55 14.58
CA TRP A 118 -2.57 -4.42 14.73
C TRP A 118 -3.21 -3.22 15.43
N ALA A 119 -4.48 -2.92 15.16
CA ALA A 119 -5.19 -1.84 15.84
C ALA A 119 -5.46 -2.16 17.31
N LEU A 120 -5.80 -3.42 17.61
CA LEU A 120 -5.98 -3.91 18.99
C LEU A 120 -4.67 -3.92 19.78
N GLY A 121 -3.54 -4.25 19.14
CA GLY A 121 -2.21 -4.27 19.78
C GLY A 121 -1.62 -2.88 20.09
N ARG A 122 -2.27 -1.79 19.65
CA ARG A 122 -1.76 -0.42 19.84
C ARG A 122 -2.10 0.17 21.20
N HIS A 123 -1.28 -0.21 22.18
CA HIS A 123 -1.06 0.61 23.38
C HIS A 123 0.22 1.48 23.31
N ARG A 124 1.09 1.33 22.28
CA ARG A 124 2.47 1.88 22.32
C ARG A 124 3.06 2.50 21.04
N SER A 125 2.30 2.71 19.97
CA SER A 125 2.84 3.18 18.67
C SER A 125 2.17 4.47 18.19
N HIS A 126 2.97 5.50 17.88
CA HIS A 126 2.53 6.81 17.34
C HIS A 126 2.16 6.80 15.85
N LYS A 127 2.36 5.69 15.13
CA LYS A 127 1.89 5.62 13.74
C LYS A 127 0.35 5.52 13.77
N HIS A 128 -0.36 5.95 12.74
CA HIS A 128 -1.82 5.77 12.63
C HIS A 128 -2.23 4.87 11.45
N THR A 129 -1.25 4.54 10.61
CA THR A 129 -1.44 3.77 9.38
C THR A 129 -0.74 2.42 9.48
N TYR A 130 -1.49 1.36 9.19
CA TYR A 130 -0.99 0.03 8.91
C TYR A 130 -0.77 -0.07 7.40
N GLY A 131 0.39 -0.56 7.01
CA GLY A 131 0.66 -0.88 5.62
C GLY A 131 1.34 -2.21 5.59
N SER A 132 0.70 -3.20 4.96
CA SER A 132 1.41 -4.38 4.53
C SER A 132 2.42 -3.90 3.48
N ASN A 133 3.71 -3.99 3.80
CA ASN A 133 4.77 -3.75 2.82
C ASN A 133 4.91 -4.92 1.84
N THR A 134 4.11 -5.97 2.01
CA THR A 134 4.09 -7.15 1.17
C THR A 134 3.39 -6.77 -0.12
N ILE A 135 4.20 -6.39 -1.10
CA ILE A 135 3.73 -6.43 -2.47
C ILE A 135 3.78 -7.92 -2.81
N ASP A 136 2.62 -8.54 -2.78
CA ASP A 136 2.45 -9.80 -3.48
C ASP A 136 2.59 -9.48 -4.98
N TRP A 137 3.75 -9.78 -5.53
CA TRP A 137 4.08 -9.46 -6.92
C TRP A 137 3.38 -10.38 -7.91
N GLU A 138 2.80 -11.50 -7.45
CA GLU A 138 1.86 -12.29 -8.24
C GLU A 138 0.51 -11.56 -8.31
N VAL A 139 0.07 -10.96 -7.20
CA VAL A 139 -1.28 -10.39 -7.07
C VAL A 139 -1.36 -8.89 -7.46
N LYS A 140 -0.24 -8.16 -7.54
CA LYS A 140 -0.17 -6.73 -7.95
C LYS A 140 -1.10 -5.82 -7.12
N VAL A 141 -1.18 -6.04 -5.82
CA VAL A 141 -2.02 -5.26 -4.89
C VAL A 141 -1.16 -4.54 -3.86
N ILE A 142 -1.59 -3.34 -3.46
CA ILE A 142 -1.11 -2.65 -2.26
C ILE A 142 -2.25 -2.53 -1.27
N GLU A 143 -1.95 -2.93 -0.04
CA GLU A 143 -2.93 -2.96 1.04
C GLU A 143 -2.55 -1.95 2.12
N LEU A 144 -3.50 -1.07 2.43
CA LEU A 144 -3.33 0.00 3.40
C LEU A 144 -4.51 0.01 4.34
N ALA A 145 -4.27 0.27 5.61
CA ALA A 145 -5.33 0.52 6.56
C ALA A 145 -4.97 1.68 7.49
N ARG A 146 -5.98 2.41 7.94
CA ARG A 146 -5.82 3.48 8.92
C ARG A 146 -6.86 3.32 10.00
N ALA A 147 -6.41 3.49 11.24
CA ALA A 147 -7.29 3.47 12.39
C ALA A 147 -8.19 4.71 12.44
N ILE A 148 -9.46 4.49 12.80
CA ILE A 148 -10.46 5.52 13.05
C ILE A 148 -10.47 5.79 14.54
N LEU A 149 -10.15 7.04 14.91
CA LEU A 149 -10.14 7.49 16.29
C LEU A 149 -11.30 8.45 16.55
N ILE A 150 -12.06 8.18 17.60
CA ILE A 150 -13.23 8.97 18.01
C ILE A 150 -12.94 9.65 19.36
N PRO A 151 -13.40 10.90 19.58
CA PRO A 151 -13.24 11.57 20.87
C PRO A 151 -13.93 10.80 22.02
N ASP A 152 -13.24 10.63 23.15
CA ASP A 152 -13.84 10.12 24.39
C ASP A 152 -14.72 11.20 25.05
N ARG A 153 -15.77 10.80 25.77
CA ARG A 153 -16.71 11.72 26.45
C ARG A 153 -16.16 12.17 27.79
N LYS A 154 -15.31 11.33 28.40
CA LYS A 154 -14.78 11.53 29.76
C LYS A 154 -13.32 11.95 29.79
N SER A 155 -12.61 11.84 28.66
CA SER A 155 -11.20 12.22 28.56
C SER A 155 -10.98 13.06 27.32
N LEU A 156 -9.97 13.95 27.36
CA LEU A 156 -9.49 14.70 26.18
C LEU A 156 -8.73 13.79 25.19
N VAL A 157 -8.79 12.46 25.38
CA VAL A 157 -8.05 11.48 24.60
C VAL A 157 -8.98 10.88 23.55
N ARG A 158 -8.45 10.68 22.34
CA ARG A 158 -9.17 9.94 21.29
C ARG A 158 -8.97 8.45 21.49
N ARG A 159 -10.05 7.67 21.34
CA ARG A 159 -10.02 6.20 21.43
C ARG A 159 -10.12 5.59 20.05
N TYR A 160 -9.45 4.45 19.89
CA TYR A 160 -9.65 3.60 18.72
C TYR A 160 -11.09 3.08 18.72
N TRP A 161 -11.78 3.25 17.60
CA TRP A 161 -13.12 2.71 17.40
C TRP A 161 -13.16 1.65 16.31
N GLY A 162 -12.37 1.83 15.25
CA GLY A 162 -12.39 0.95 14.09
C GLY A 162 -11.29 1.28 13.11
N MET A 163 -11.47 0.86 11.86
CA MET A 163 -10.50 1.02 10.79
C MET A 163 -11.18 1.21 9.44
N ILE A 164 -10.49 1.91 8.56
CA ILE A 164 -10.69 1.83 7.12
C ILE A 164 -9.50 1.09 6.52
N ALA A 165 -9.77 0.11 5.67
CA ALA A 165 -8.77 -0.65 4.94
C ALA A 165 -9.09 -0.63 3.44
N VAL A 166 -8.08 -0.46 2.60
CA VAL A 166 -8.19 -0.31 1.15
C VAL A 166 -7.15 -1.18 0.44
N ARG A 167 -7.54 -1.71 -0.72
CA ARG A 167 -6.70 -2.48 -1.64
C ARG A 167 -6.63 -1.76 -2.97
N VAL A 168 -5.42 -1.42 -3.39
CA VAL A 168 -5.16 -0.67 -4.62
C VAL A 168 -4.45 -1.56 -5.63
N ASN A 169 -4.93 -1.54 -6.88
CA ASN A 169 -4.33 -2.24 -7.99
C ASN A 169 -3.08 -1.49 -8.50
N VAL A 170 -1.93 -2.17 -8.46
CA VAL A 170 -0.66 -1.62 -8.91
C VAL A 170 -0.63 -1.37 -10.44
N SER A 171 -1.42 -2.10 -11.23
CA SER A 171 -1.48 -1.87 -12.69
C SER A 171 -2.09 -0.53 -13.05
N GLU A 172 -3.11 -0.10 -12.31
CA GLU A 172 -3.82 1.16 -12.58
C GLU A 172 -2.96 2.37 -12.22
N CYS A 173 -2.13 2.28 -11.16
CA CYS A 173 -1.19 3.36 -10.85
C CYS A 173 -0.14 3.61 -11.95
N ARG A 174 0.18 2.60 -12.79
CA ARG A 174 1.14 2.79 -13.89
C ARG A 174 0.58 3.72 -14.96
N LYS A 175 -0.73 3.69 -15.21
CA LYS A 175 -1.39 4.49 -16.26
C LYS A 175 -1.37 5.99 -15.95
N ILE A 176 -1.42 6.35 -14.66
CA ILE A 176 -1.45 7.75 -14.21
C ILE A 176 -0.09 8.45 -14.39
N LYS A 177 1.02 7.71 -14.48
CA LYS A 177 2.35 8.27 -14.75
C LYS A 177 2.74 8.32 -16.22
N SER A 178 1.93 7.74 -17.11
CA SER A 178 2.16 7.76 -18.57
C SER A 178 1.37 8.84 -19.31
N LEU A 179 0.63 9.67 -18.57
CA LEU A 179 0.05 10.94 -19.01
C LEU A 179 0.94 12.08 -18.50
#